data_AF-B3V5K0-F1
#
_entry.id   AF-B3V5K0-F1
#
_cell.length_a   1.000
_cell.length_b   1.000
_cell.length_c   1.000
_cell.angle_alpha   90.00
_cell.angle_beta   90.00
_cell.angle_gamma   90.00
#
_symmetry.space_group_name_H-M   'P 1'
#
loop_
_entity.id
_entity.type
_entity.pdbx_description
1 polymer ?
#
loop_
_entity_poly.entity_id
_entity_poly.type
_entity_poly.pdbx_seq_one_letter_code
_entity_poly.pdbx_strand_id
1 'polypeptide(L)'
;MARADSVLFFLAGFTQLFIGSSISPEMALLGAFLEVTGGSTVLVGLYLLIFVARHHKEFSESYNKIENSVMSREDTGQLHRVDPKPVSKTLTTVVAPGILAFIAAMAWLAN
;
A
#
# COMPACT_ATOMS: atom_id res chain seq x y z
N MET A 1 5.70 -2.26 -6.52
CA MET A 1 5.02 -3.07 -5.50
C MET A 1 5.12 -2.43 -4.11
N ALA A 2 6.32 -2.12 -3.60
CA ALA A 2 6.52 -1.51 -2.26
C ALA A 2 5.63 -0.28 -1.91
N ARG A 3 5.31 0.60 -2.88
CA ARG A 3 4.43 1.77 -2.67
C ARG A 3 2.94 1.42 -2.57
N ALA A 4 2.51 0.35 -3.24
CA ALA A 4 1.14 -0.13 -3.18
C ALA A 4 0.87 -0.85 -1.87
N ASP A 5 1.85 -1.66 -1.42
CA ASP A 5 1.69 -2.51 -0.25
C ASP A 5 1.67 -1.67 1.05
N SER A 6 2.39 -0.54 1.11
CA SER A 6 2.43 0.34 2.28
C SER A 6 1.08 0.96 2.64
N VAL A 7 0.27 1.34 1.64
CA VAL A 7 -1.07 1.89 1.88
C VAL A 7 -2.04 0.80 2.34
N LEU A 8 -1.86 -0.43 1.87
CA LEU A 8 -2.66 -1.58 2.31
C LEU A 8 -2.40 -1.92 3.78
N PHE A 9 -1.16 -1.82 4.26
CA PHE A 9 -0.86 -1.96 5.70
C PHE A 9 -1.57 -0.88 6.53
N PHE A 10 -1.62 0.35 6.03
CA PHE A 10 -2.33 1.45 6.69
C PHE A 10 -3.84 1.18 6.77
N LEU A 11 -4.44 0.74 5.66
CA LEU A 11 -5.86 0.35 5.60
C LEU A 11 -6.17 -0.81 6.56
N ALA A 12 -5.36 -1.87 6.53
CA ALA A 12 -5.54 -3.04 7.38
C ALA A 12 -5.45 -2.66 8.86
N GLY A 13 -4.45 -1.86 9.25
CA GLY A 13 -4.27 -1.40 10.63
C GLY A 13 -5.47 -0.59 11.14
N PHE A 14 -5.92 0.43 10.39
CA PHE A 14 -7.07 1.23 10.81
C PHE A 14 -8.40 0.46 10.78
N THR A 15 -8.57 -0.47 9.83
CA THR A 15 -9.75 -1.34 9.83
C THR A 15 -9.77 -2.22 11.07
N GLN A 16 -8.60 -2.75 11.47
CA GLN A 16 -8.47 -3.57 12.65
C GLN A 16 -8.73 -2.78 13.95
N LEU A 17 -8.23 -1.54 14.04
CA LEU A 17 -8.53 -0.62 15.13
C LEU A 17 -10.03 -0.32 15.22
N PHE A 18 -10.66 0.00 14.08
CA PHE A 18 -12.10 0.27 14.01
C PHE A 18 -12.93 -0.94 14.47
N ILE A 19 -12.61 -2.13 13.98
CA ILE A 19 -13.29 -3.37 14.40
C ILE A 19 -13.06 -3.63 15.90
N GLY A 20 -11.82 -3.49 16.38
CA GLY A 20 -11.48 -3.68 17.79
C GLY A 20 -12.30 -2.80 18.73
N SER A 21 -12.46 -1.52 18.37
CA SER A 21 -13.25 -0.54 19.13
C SER A 21 -14.77 -0.78 19.07
N SER A 22 -15.25 -1.52 18.06
CA SER A 22 -16.68 -1.78 17.83
C SER A 22 -17.16 -3.12 18.39
N ILE A 23 -16.27 -3.90 19.00
CA ILE A 23 -16.59 -5.23 19.52
C ILE A 23 -17.40 -5.13 20.82
N SER A 24 -18.34 -6.07 20.99
CA SER A 24 -19.17 -6.18 22.21
C SER A 24 -18.33 -6.38 23.49
N PRO A 25 -18.75 -5.84 24.64
CA PRO A 25 -18.02 -5.94 25.91
C PRO A 25 -17.68 -7.38 26.35
N GLU A 26 -18.50 -8.36 25.98
CA GLU A 26 -18.27 -9.79 26.26
C GLU A 26 -16.99 -10.33 25.61
N MET A 27 -16.50 -9.66 24.56
CA MET A 27 -15.27 -10.00 23.85
C MET A 27 -14.18 -8.93 24.04
N ALA A 28 -14.18 -8.20 25.16
CA ALA A 28 -13.24 -7.12 25.43
C ALA A 28 -11.75 -7.51 25.26
N LEU A 29 -11.38 -8.75 25.58
CA LEU A 29 -10.02 -9.25 25.36
C LEU A 29 -9.65 -9.30 23.87
N LEU A 30 -10.58 -9.72 23.02
CA LEU A 30 -10.38 -9.74 21.57
C LEU A 30 -10.31 -8.32 21.01
N GLY A 31 -11.19 -7.43 21.50
CA GLY A 31 -11.14 -6.00 21.16
C GLY A 31 -9.77 -5.39 21.47
N ALA A 32 -9.28 -5.57 22.70
CA ALA A 32 -7.96 -5.10 23.11
C ALA A 32 -6.82 -5.70 22.28
N PHE A 33 -6.89 -7.00 21.97
CA PHE A 33 -5.88 -7.64 21.12
C PHE A 33 -5.86 -7.04 19.71
N LEU A 34 -7.04 -6.82 19.11
CA LEU A 34 -7.16 -6.21 17.80
C LEU A 34 -6.69 -4.76 17.79
N GLU A 35 -6.95 -4.01 18.85
CA GLU A 35 -6.47 -2.62 18.96
C GLU A 35 -4.95 -2.54 19.08
N VAL A 36 -4.33 -3.38 19.92
CA VAL A 36 -2.87 -3.39 20.11
C VAL A 36 -2.15 -3.80 18.82
N THR A 37 -2.63 -4.87 18.17
CA THR A 37 -2.02 -5.37 16.92
C THR A 37 -2.36 -4.48 15.72
N GLY A 38 -3.55 -3.86 15.70
CA GLY A 38 -3.94 -2.85 14.72
C GLY A 38 -3.07 -1.61 14.80
N GLY A 39 -2.84 -1.07 16.00
CA GLY A 39 -1.95 0.07 16.22
C GLY A 39 -0.51 -0.23 15.80
N SER A 40 -0.02 -1.43 16.10
CA SER A 40 1.30 -1.90 15.62
C SER A 40 1.38 -1.95 14.09
N THR A 41 0.32 -2.41 13.44
CA THR A 41 0.21 -2.47 11.97
C THR A 41 0.19 -1.07 11.35
N VAL A 42 -0.48 -0.10 11.98
CA VAL A 42 -0.46 1.31 11.57
C VAL A 42 0.96 1.87 11.62
N LEU A 43 1.73 1.60 12.68
CA LEU A 43 3.11 2.05 12.80
C LEU A 43 4.01 1.45 11.71
N VAL A 44 3.84 0.17 11.38
CA VAL A 44 4.56 -0.47 10.26
C VAL A 44 4.19 0.19 8.94
N GLY A 45 2.90 0.44 8.70
CA GLY A 45 2.45 1.15 7.50
C GLY A 45 3.04 2.56 7.40
N LEU A 46 3.10 3.31 8.53
CA LEU A 46 3.71 4.63 8.59
C LEU A 46 5.21 4.57 8.26
N TYR A 47 5.93 3.62 8.86
CA TYR A 47 7.34 3.40 8.57
C TYR A 47 7.58 3.14 7.08
N LEU A 48 6.78 2.25 6.48
CA LEU A 48 6.87 1.93 5.06
C LEU A 48 6.56 3.15 4.17
N LEU A 49 5.56 3.96 4.52
CA LEU A 49 5.22 5.19 3.78
C LEU A 49 6.38 6.20 3.82
N ILE A 50 6.96 6.42 5.00
CA ILE A 50 8.12 7.31 5.16
C ILE A 50 9.33 6.75 4.38
N PHE A 51 9.58 5.45 4.48
CA PHE A 51 10.66 4.78 3.79
C PHE A 51 10.55 4.95 2.27
N VAL A 52 9.36 4.69 1.70
CA VAL A 52 9.08 4.86 0.27
C VAL A 52 9.21 6.32 -0.15
N ALA A 53 8.73 7.28 0.66
CA ALA A 53 8.88 8.71 0.37
C ALA A 53 10.36 9.11 0.30
N ARG A 54 11.19 8.59 1.21
CA ARG A 54 12.64 8.85 1.26
C ARG A 54 13.40 8.23 0.08
N HIS A 55 13.01 7.03 -0.35
CA HIS A 55 13.77 6.24 -1.36
C HIS A 55 13.09 6.25 -2.74
N HIS A 56 12.16 7.17 -2.99
CA HIS A 56 11.33 7.15 -4.20
C HIS A 56 12.14 7.16 -5.52
N LYS A 57 13.31 7.81 -5.54
CA LYS A 57 14.18 7.89 -6.73
C LYS A 57 14.78 6.53 -7.12
N GLU A 58 15.23 5.76 -6.13
CA GLU A 58 15.86 4.45 -6.34
C GLU A 58 14.85 3.43 -6.87
N PHE A 59 13.59 3.54 -6.45
CA PHE A 59 12.50 2.67 -6.90
C PHE A 59 11.95 3.03 -8.29
N SER A 60 11.92 4.31 -8.68
CA SER A 60 11.42 4.71 -10.00
C SER A 60 12.35 4.29 -11.14
N GLU A 61 13.66 4.28 -10.90
CA GLU A 61 14.66 4.04 -11.95
C GLU A 61 15.04 2.57 -12.09
N SER A 62 15.16 1.81 -10.99
CA SER A 62 15.73 0.46 -11.03
C SER A 62 14.73 -0.64 -11.42
N TYR A 63 13.48 -0.54 -10.95
CA TYR A 63 12.52 -1.65 -11.04
C TYR A 63 11.75 -1.67 -12.37
N ASN A 64 11.38 -0.49 -12.88
CA ASN A 64 10.54 -0.39 -14.09
C ASN A 64 11.29 -0.80 -15.36
N LYS A 65 12.63 -0.74 -15.35
CA LYS A 65 13.47 -0.93 -16.53
C LYS A 65 13.84 -2.39 -16.79
N ILE A 66 13.89 -3.26 -15.77
CA ILE A 66 14.37 -4.64 -15.90
C ILE A 66 13.23 -5.64 -16.11
N GLU A 67 12.12 -5.48 -15.40
CA GLU A 67 11.04 -6.49 -15.34
C GLU A 67 10.15 -6.52 -16.59
N ASN A 68 9.94 -5.36 -17.23
CA ASN A 68 8.94 -5.23 -18.29
C ASN A 68 9.54 -5.14 -19.70
N SER A 69 10.86 -5.01 -19.86
CA SER A 69 11.43 -4.80 -21.18
C SER A 69 11.09 -5.91 -22.17
N VAL A 70 10.55 -5.55 -23.32
CA VAL A 70 10.27 -6.49 -24.40
C VAL A 70 11.19 -6.16 -25.56
N MET A 71 11.81 -7.17 -26.16
CA MET A 71 12.52 -6.99 -27.42
C MET A 71 11.48 -6.87 -28.54
N SER A 72 11.45 -5.71 -29.18
CA SER A 72 10.66 -5.49 -30.39
C SER A 72 11.59 -5.34 -31.58
N ARG A 73 11.15 -5.80 -32.75
CA ARG A 73 11.94 -5.80 -33.98
C ARG A 73 11.44 -4.68 -34.88
N GLU A 74 12.33 -3.78 -35.28
CA GLU A 74 12.01 -2.74 -36.26
C GLU A 74 11.94 -3.32 -37.68
N ASP A 75 11.36 -2.57 -38.62
CA ASP A 75 11.21 -2.95 -40.03
C ASP A 75 12.56 -3.21 -40.74
N THR A 76 13.66 -2.75 -40.16
CA THR A 76 15.06 -2.98 -40.59
C THR A 76 15.62 -4.34 -40.16
N GLY A 77 14.86 -5.11 -39.37
CA GLY A 77 15.26 -6.41 -38.84
C GLY A 77 16.11 -6.35 -37.55
N GLN A 78 16.50 -5.15 -37.10
CA GLN A 78 17.26 -4.97 -35.85
C GLN A 78 16.35 -5.06 -34.62
N LEU A 79 16.85 -5.69 -33.55
CA LEU A 79 16.16 -5.83 -32.28
C LEU A 79 16.48 -4.64 -31.38
N HIS A 80 15.47 -3.88 -30.98
CA HIS A 80 15.60 -2.83 -29.97
C HIS A 80 14.80 -3.18 -28.72
N ARG A 81 15.29 -2.71 -27.56
CA ARG A 81 14.60 -2.87 -26.28
C ARG A 81 13.51 -1.82 -26.18
N VAL A 82 12.26 -2.23 -26.07
CA VAL A 82 11.12 -1.34 -25.81
C VAL A 82 10.71 -1.52 -24.36
N ASP A 83 10.83 -0.46 -23.58
CA ASP A 83 10.31 -0.42 -22.22
C ASP A 83 8.78 -0.21 -22.29
N PRO A 84 7.96 -1.11 -21.76
CA PRO A 84 6.52 -0.90 -21.73
C PRO A 84 6.18 0.32 -20.90
N LYS A 85 5.22 1.11 -21.39
CA LYS A 85 4.57 2.10 -20.53
C LYS A 85 3.89 1.34 -19.40
N PRO A 86 4.23 1.60 -18.12
CA PRO A 86 3.57 0.92 -17.02
C PRO A 86 2.08 1.27 -17.06
N VAL A 87 1.21 0.25 -17.05
CA VAL A 87 -0.23 0.46 -16.86
C VAL A 87 -0.40 1.07 -15.47
N SER A 88 -0.80 2.34 -15.40
CA SER A 88 -0.94 3.05 -14.13
C SER A 88 -2.09 2.46 -13.32
N LYS A 89 -1.78 1.51 -12.42
CA LYS A 89 -2.72 0.97 -11.42
C LYS A 89 -2.76 1.82 -10.14
N THR A 90 -2.30 3.08 -10.21
CA THR A 90 -2.16 3.97 -9.05
C THR A 90 -3.49 4.20 -8.33
N LEU A 91 -4.60 4.29 -9.07
CA LEU A 91 -5.92 4.50 -8.50
C LEU A 91 -6.33 3.35 -7.57
N THR A 92 -6.23 2.10 -8.04
CA THR A 92 -6.68 0.92 -7.29
C THR A 92 -5.73 0.50 -6.19
N THR A 93 -4.45 0.83 -6.30
CA THR A 93 -3.41 0.36 -5.37
C THR A 93 -2.95 1.39 -4.35
N VAL A 94 -3.23 2.68 -4.57
CA VAL A 94 -2.77 3.76 -3.68
C VAL A 94 -3.92 4.67 -3.30
N VAL A 95 -4.63 5.23 -4.30
CA VAL A 95 -5.64 6.27 -4.04
C VAL A 95 -6.85 5.70 -3.32
N ALA A 96 -7.48 4.64 -3.85
CA ALA A 96 -8.66 4.05 -3.24
C ALA A 96 -8.37 3.46 -1.84
N PRO A 97 -7.30 2.67 -1.63
CA PRO A 97 -6.94 2.21 -0.29
C PRO A 97 -6.61 3.35 0.67
N GLY A 98 -5.99 4.43 0.19
CA GLY A 98 -5.67 5.60 1.02
C GLY A 98 -6.92 6.35 1.51
N ILE A 99 -7.92 6.54 0.64
CA ILE A 99 -9.20 7.13 1.02
C ILE A 99 -9.92 6.24 2.04
N LEU A 100 -9.96 4.92 1.80
CA LEU A 100 -10.58 3.98 2.73
C LEU A 100 -9.86 3.94 4.09
N ALA A 101 -8.53 4.00 4.09
CA ALA A 101 -7.74 4.05 5.33
C ALA A 101 -8.04 5.33 6.12
N PHE A 102 -8.19 6.47 5.44
CA PHE A 102 -8.58 7.72 6.06
C PHE A 102 -9.99 7.65 6.67
N ILE A 103 -10.97 7.09 5.94
CA ILE A 103 -12.33 6.90 6.45
C ILE A 103 -12.31 5.98 7.68
N ALA A 104 -11.59 4.86 7.63
CA ALA A 104 -11.46 3.93 8.76
C ALA A 104 -10.81 4.60 9.98
N ALA A 105 -9.77 5.42 9.77
CA ALA A 105 -9.12 6.18 10.84
C ALA A 105 -10.09 7.18 11.51
N MET A 106 -10.87 7.91 10.70
CA MET A 106 -11.88 8.84 11.21
C MET A 106 -12.99 8.13 11.96
N ALA A 107 -13.45 6.99 11.44
CA ALA A 107 -14.49 6.18 12.08
C ALA A 107 -14.00 5.60 13.42
N TRP A 108 -12.76 5.13 13.48
CA TRP A 108 -12.15 4.67 14.73
C TRP A 108 -12.02 5.81 15.75
N LEU A 109 -11.58 7.00 15.33
CA LEU A 109 -11.42 8.15 16.23
C LEU A 109 -12.75 8.73 16.74
N ALA A 110 -13.85 8.44 16.07
CA ALA A 110 -15.20 8.86 16.45
C ALA A 110 -15.92 7.87 17.38
N ASN A 111 -15.32 6.71 17.64
CA ASN A 111 -15.85 5.62 18.47
C ASN A 111 -15.32 5.74 19.91
#